data_AF-E2B565-F1
#
_entry.id   AF-E2B565-F1
#
_cell.length_a   1.000
_cell.length_b   1.000
_cell.length_c   1.000
_cell.angle_alpha   90.00
_cell.angle_beta   90.00
_cell.angle_gamma   90.00
#
_symmetry.space_group_name_H-M   'P 1'
#
loop_
_entity.id
_entity.type
_entity.pdbx_description
1 polymer ?
#
loop_
_entity_poly.entity_id
_entity_poly.type
_entity_poly.pdbx_seq_one_letter_code
_entity_poly.pdbx_strand_id
1 'polypeptide(L)'
;MASVCIIGSGNWGSAIAKIVGANAASQSKFVDRVTMYVYEEIIDGKKLTEIINETHENVKYLPGHKIPKNVIAVPDVVEAAKDADILIFVVPHQFIRRICSTLQEKIKPTAVGLSLIKGFDKKQGGGIELISHIISRQLQIPVSVLMGANLASEVAEEMFCETTIGCKDKAMAPILRDLIQTSYFRVVVVEDVDSVECCGALKNIVACGAGFVDGLSLGDNTKAAVIRLGLMEMIKFVDVFFPGGKLATFFESCGVADLITTCYGGRNRKVSEAFVKSGKSIETLEKEMLNGQKLQGPFTAEEVNYMLKSRNMENRFPLFTAIHRICVGELKPTNLIDCIRSHPEHMGSAIAKIVGANVMKFNNIFETRVTMYVYEEIINNEKLTDIINTLHENVKYLPGHKLPENVWMHPSNLIREKLQPRRTSNGQHTDVHWTSVICPFFIQHTSIGRTFITTSDIRHPMDVHRTSYSPMSNKDILFIRT
;
A
#
# COMPACT_ATOMS: atom_id res chain seq x y z
N MET A 1 -9.96 7.78 -32.93
CA MET A 1 -9.52 8.53 -31.75
C MET A 1 -10.54 8.29 -30.64
N ALA A 2 -10.11 8.05 -29.41
CA ALA A 2 -11.01 7.87 -28.27
C ALA A 2 -11.31 9.21 -27.59
N SER A 3 -12.59 9.49 -27.39
CA SER A 3 -13.11 10.66 -26.67
C SER A 3 -13.23 10.36 -25.16
N VAL A 4 -13.01 11.38 -24.32
CA VAL A 4 -12.87 11.19 -22.86
C VAL A 4 -13.77 12.15 -22.10
N CYS A 5 -14.52 11.62 -21.12
CA CYS A 5 -15.29 12.38 -20.15
C CYS A 5 -14.78 12.13 -18.72
N ILE A 6 -14.51 13.20 -17.98
CA ILE A 6 -14.20 13.18 -16.55
C ILE A 6 -15.48 13.43 -15.77
N ILE A 7 -16.01 12.39 -15.14
CA ILE A 7 -17.21 12.44 -14.31
C ILE A 7 -16.79 12.81 -12.88
N GLY A 8 -16.64 14.12 -12.64
CA GLY A 8 -16.37 14.69 -11.31
C GLY A 8 -15.34 15.83 -11.33
N SER A 9 -15.69 16.94 -10.67
CA SER A 9 -14.92 18.20 -10.65
C SER A 9 -14.34 18.55 -9.28
N GLY A 10 -14.16 17.57 -8.40
CA GLY A 10 -13.56 17.78 -7.08
C GLY A 10 -12.06 18.13 -7.16
N ASN A 11 -11.40 18.20 -6.00
CA ASN A 11 -9.97 18.47 -5.90
C ASN A 11 -9.12 17.45 -6.70
N TRP A 12 -9.39 16.15 -6.55
CA TRP A 12 -8.75 15.10 -7.36
C TRP A 12 -9.25 15.06 -8.83
N GLY A 13 -10.53 15.41 -9.08
CA GLY A 13 -11.08 15.50 -10.44
C GLY A 13 -10.42 16.60 -11.27
N SER A 14 -10.09 17.73 -10.65
CA SER A 14 -9.38 18.85 -11.27
C SER A 14 -7.90 18.53 -11.48
N ALA A 15 -7.27 17.81 -10.55
CA ALA A 15 -5.88 17.36 -10.69
C ALA A 15 -5.72 16.34 -11.82
N ILE A 16 -6.62 15.34 -11.92
CA ILE A 16 -6.59 14.39 -13.03
C ILE A 16 -6.99 15.05 -14.37
N ALA A 17 -7.81 16.11 -14.35
CA ALA A 17 -8.10 16.91 -15.55
C ALA A 17 -6.86 17.61 -16.13
N LYS A 18 -5.87 18.00 -15.30
CA LYS A 18 -4.56 18.46 -15.81
C LYS A 18 -3.89 17.41 -16.68
N ILE A 19 -3.75 16.21 -16.12
CA ILE A 19 -3.09 15.05 -16.75
C ILE A 19 -3.82 14.63 -18.02
N VAL A 20 -5.13 14.37 -17.91
CA VAL A 20 -5.96 13.86 -19.00
C VAL A 20 -6.07 14.86 -20.15
N GLY A 21 -6.23 16.16 -19.85
CA GLY A 21 -6.23 17.22 -20.87
C GLY A 21 -4.90 17.31 -21.63
N ALA A 22 -3.77 17.30 -20.92
CA ALA A 22 -2.45 17.36 -21.55
C ALA A 22 -2.14 16.11 -22.39
N ASN A 23 -2.51 14.91 -21.92
CA ASN A 23 -2.32 13.67 -22.66
C ASN A 23 -3.28 13.53 -23.85
N ALA A 24 -4.51 14.05 -23.76
CA ALA A 24 -5.45 14.08 -24.88
C ALA A 24 -4.97 15.02 -26.01
N ALA A 25 -4.47 16.21 -25.65
CA ALA A 25 -3.94 17.18 -26.62
C ALA A 25 -2.65 16.72 -27.31
N SER A 26 -1.79 15.97 -26.60
CA SER A 26 -0.47 15.56 -27.10
C SER A 26 -0.44 14.21 -27.83
N GLN A 27 -1.49 13.39 -27.75
CA GLN A 27 -1.49 12.04 -28.33
C GLN A 27 -2.66 11.82 -29.30
N SER A 28 -2.33 11.67 -30.59
CA SER A 28 -3.26 11.43 -31.71
C SER A 28 -4.14 10.17 -31.62
N LYS A 29 -4.03 9.38 -30.55
CA LYS A 29 -4.97 8.28 -30.24
C LYS A 29 -6.24 8.78 -29.55
N PHE A 30 -6.21 9.95 -28.91
CA PHE A 30 -7.34 10.58 -28.22
C PHE A 30 -7.94 11.73 -29.04
N VAL A 31 -9.15 12.14 -28.70
CA VAL A 31 -9.73 13.40 -29.16
C VAL A 31 -9.24 14.49 -28.21
N ASP A 32 -8.69 15.59 -28.75
CA ASP A 32 -8.17 16.72 -27.97
C ASP A 32 -9.20 17.26 -26.97
N ARG A 33 -10.44 17.49 -27.41
CA ARG A 33 -11.54 17.91 -26.53
C ARG A 33 -11.87 16.84 -25.49
N VAL A 34 -11.65 17.17 -24.23
CA VAL A 34 -12.07 16.40 -23.04
C VAL A 34 -13.27 17.11 -22.40
N THR A 35 -14.32 16.37 -22.05
CA THR A 35 -15.41 16.91 -21.23
C THR A 35 -15.14 16.66 -19.75
N MET A 36 -15.56 17.58 -18.88
CA MET A 36 -15.56 17.40 -17.43
C MET A 36 -16.94 17.75 -16.88
N TYR A 37 -17.63 16.76 -16.30
CA TYR A 37 -18.86 17.00 -15.56
C TYR A 37 -18.53 17.76 -14.27
N VAL A 38 -19.12 18.95 -14.15
CA VAL A 38 -19.06 19.80 -12.96
C VAL A 38 -20.46 19.83 -12.36
N TYR A 39 -20.59 19.49 -11.08
CA TYR A 39 -21.84 19.78 -10.37
C TYR A 39 -21.96 21.30 -10.23
N GLU A 40 -23.03 21.88 -10.75
CA GLU A 40 -23.13 23.33 -10.88
C GLU A 40 -23.28 24.03 -9.53
N GLU A 41 -22.46 25.05 -9.32
CA GLU A 41 -22.45 25.87 -8.11
C GLU A 41 -22.29 27.35 -8.49
N ILE A 42 -22.81 28.25 -7.65
CA ILE A 42 -22.67 29.70 -7.83
C ILE A 42 -21.53 30.19 -6.93
N ILE A 43 -20.49 30.76 -7.54
CA ILE A 43 -19.37 31.41 -6.87
C ILE A 43 -19.41 32.90 -7.28
N ASP A 44 -19.51 33.80 -6.29
CA ASP A 44 -19.54 35.26 -6.49
C ASP A 44 -20.55 35.73 -7.56
N GLY A 45 -21.70 35.07 -7.62
CA GLY A 45 -22.80 35.35 -8.56
C GLY A 45 -22.68 34.69 -9.94
N LYS A 46 -21.58 33.97 -10.23
CA LYS A 46 -21.32 33.30 -11.51
C LYS A 46 -21.33 31.77 -11.39
N LYS A 47 -21.66 31.06 -12.46
CA LYS A 47 -21.61 29.59 -12.48
C LYS A 47 -20.17 29.07 -12.45
N LEU A 48 -19.92 28.02 -11.69
CA LEU A 48 -18.60 27.38 -11.61
C LEU A 48 -18.16 26.81 -12.97
N THR A 49 -19.09 26.33 -13.80
CA THR A 49 -18.76 25.92 -15.19
C THR A 49 -18.27 27.07 -16.06
N GLU A 50 -18.89 28.24 -15.97
CA GLU A 50 -18.49 29.43 -16.72
C GLU A 50 -17.12 29.95 -16.25
N ILE A 51 -16.88 29.96 -14.93
CA ILE A 51 -15.56 30.31 -14.36
C ILE A 51 -14.48 29.36 -14.87
N ILE A 52 -14.70 28.03 -14.83
CA ILE A 52 -13.72 27.05 -15.29
C ILE A 52 -13.47 27.19 -16.80
N ASN A 53 -14.51 27.40 -17.62
CA ASN A 53 -14.36 27.52 -19.07
C ASN A 53 -13.65 28.81 -19.53
N GLU A 54 -13.78 29.92 -18.78
CA GLU A 54 -13.10 31.19 -19.09
C GLU A 54 -11.70 31.29 -18.48
N THR A 55 -11.55 30.95 -17.20
CA THR A 55 -10.30 31.14 -16.46
C THR A 55 -9.37 29.93 -16.51
N HIS A 56 -9.88 28.80 -17.02
CA HIS A 56 -9.23 27.49 -17.02
C HIS A 56 -8.72 27.07 -15.64
N GLU A 57 -9.51 27.34 -14.59
CA GLU A 57 -9.16 27.06 -13.19
C GLU A 57 -10.40 26.70 -12.38
N ASN A 58 -10.27 25.69 -11.51
CA ASN A 58 -11.32 25.34 -10.56
C ASN A 58 -11.07 26.05 -9.23
N VAL A 59 -11.40 27.35 -9.19
CA VAL A 59 -11.11 28.27 -8.08
C VAL A 59 -11.59 27.80 -6.70
N LYS A 60 -12.61 26.91 -6.64
CA LYS A 60 -13.12 26.33 -5.40
C LYS A 60 -12.37 25.08 -4.95
N TYR A 61 -12.06 24.17 -5.89
CA TYR A 61 -11.58 22.82 -5.55
C TYR A 61 -10.09 22.60 -5.82
N LEU A 62 -9.46 23.40 -6.67
CA LEU A 62 -8.02 23.36 -6.96
C LEU A 62 -7.51 24.78 -7.32
N PRO A 63 -7.61 25.76 -6.41
CA PRO A 63 -7.17 27.14 -6.65
C PRO A 63 -5.67 27.21 -6.95
N GLY A 64 -5.28 28.13 -7.83
CA GLY A 64 -3.89 28.37 -8.25
C GLY A 64 -3.37 27.45 -9.36
N HIS A 65 -4.08 26.36 -9.70
CA HIS A 65 -3.64 25.42 -10.74
C HIS A 65 -4.50 25.54 -12.01
N LYS A 66 -3.85 25.83 -13.14
CA LYS A 66 -4.52 25.85 -14.44
C LYS A 66 -4.77 24.45 -14.99
N ILE A 67 -5.97 24.27 -15.53
CA ILE A 67 -6.44 23.11 -16.27
C ILE A 67 -6.19 23.37 -17.78
N PRO A 68 -5.83 22.37 -18.61
CA PRO A 68 -5.67 22.54 -20.05
C PRO A 68 -6.94 23.06 -20.74
N LYS A 69 -6.77 23.95 -21.73
CA LYS A 69 -7.88 24.66 -22.39
C LYS A 69 -8.86 23.76 -23.16
N ASN A 70 -8.42 22.56 -23.53
CA ASN A 70 -9.19 21.54 -24.21
C ASN A 70 -10.07 20.72 -23.24
N VAL A 71 -9.93 20.90 -21.93
CA VAL A 71 -10.89 20.39 -20.92
C VAL A 71 -12.04 21.39 -20.76
N ILE A 72 -13.26 20.93 -21.04
CA ILE A 72 -14.46 21.77 -21.06
C ILE A 72 -15.41 21.35 -19.95
N ALA A 73 -15.72 22.27 -19.04
CA ALA A 73 -16.68 22.09 -17.97
C ALA A 73 -18.11 22.07 -18.50
N VAL A 74 -18.89 21.05 -18.11
CA VAL A 74 -20.29 20.84 -18.53
C VAL A 74 -21.15 20.57 -17.28
N PRO A 75 -22.28 21.30 -17.09
CA PRO A 75 -23.11 21.19 -15.89
C PRO A 75 -24.10 20.01 -15.89
N ASP A 76 -24.37 19.43 -17.06
CA ASP A 76 -25.16 18.21 -17.18
C ASP A 76 -24.26 16.99 -17.42
N VAL A 77 -24.57 15.89 -16.72
CA VAL A 77 -23.74 14.68 -16.75
C VAL A 77 -23.95 13.85 -18.01
N VAL A 78 -25.15 13.90 -18.62
CA VAL A 78 -25.46 13.17 -19.86
C VAL A 78 -24.80 13.88 -21.04
N GLU A 79 -24.95 15.19 -21.16
CA GLU A 79 -24.29 15.99 -22.20
C GLU A 79 -22.76 15.91 -22.11
N ALA A 80 -22.20 15.75 -20.91
CA ALA A 80 -20.76 15.51 -20.73
C ALA A 80 -20.32 14.12 -21.24
N ALA A 81 -21.12 13.07 -21.03
CA ALA A 81 -20.68 11.68 -21.14
C ALA A 81 -21.22 10.91 -22.36
N LYS A 82 -22.33 11.34 -22.98
CA LYS A 82 -23.05 10.59 -24.02
C LYS A 82 -22.17 10.11 -25.18
N ASP A 83 -21.28 11.00 -25.63
CA ASP A 83 -20.40 10.80 -26.78
C ASP A 83 -19.03 10.22 -26.40
N ALA A 84 -18.73 9.98 -25.12
CA ALA A 84 -17.40 9.59 -24.65
C ALA A 84 -17.14 8.08 -24.76
N ASP A 85 -15.94 7.72 -25.24
CA ASP A 85 -15.47 6.33 -25.31
C ASP A 85 -14.83 5.88 -23.98
N ILE A 86 -14.27 6.82 -23.21
CA ILE A 86 -13.66 6.57 -21.89
C ILE A 86 -14.33 7.47 -20.85
N LEU A 87 -14.89 6.86 -19.79
CA LEU A 87 -15.57 7.52 -18.68
C LEU A 87 -14.74 7.42 -17.40
N ILE A 88 -14.15 8.53 -16.95
CA ILE A 88 -13.30 8.59 -15.75
C ILE A 88 -14.16 9.03 -14.56
N PHE A 89 -14.50 8.11 -13.66
CA PHE A 89 -15.37 8.38 -12.50
C PHE A 89 -14.53 8.85 -11.30
N VAL A 90 -14.72 10.10 -10.87
CA VAL A 90 -13.87 10.78 -9.87
C VAL A 90 -14.69 11.69 -8.92
N VAL A 91 -15.86 11.19 -8.51
CA VAL A 91 -16.75 11.81 -7.51
C VAL A 91 -16.59 11.17 -6.12
N PRO A 92 -17.01 11.86 -5.02
CA PRO A 92 -17.25 11.20 -3.73
C PRO A 92 -18.25 10.03 -3.88
N HIS A 93 -17.96 8.88 -3.25
CA HIS A 93 -18.66 7.62 -3.52
C HIS A 93 -20.19 7.73 -3.38
N GLN A 94 -20.66 8.51 -2.40
CA GLN A 94 -22.07 8.75 -2.07
C GLN A 94 -22.95 9.24 -3.24
N PHE A 95 -22.35 9.76 -4.31
CA PHE A 95 -23.08 10.25 -5.49
C PHE A 95 -23.13 9.24 -6.65
N ILE A 96 -22.36 8.14 -6.60
CA ILE A 96 -22.14 7.27 -7.77
C ILE A 96 -23.43 6.60 -8.26
N ARG A 97 -24.25 6.05 -7.35
CA ARG A 97 -25.52 5.38 -7.72
C ARG A 97 -26.50 6.34 -8.42
N ARG A 98 -26.56 7.61 -8.01
CA ARG A 98 -27.39 8.65 -8.66
C ARG A 98 -26.86 9.00 -10.05
N ILE A 99 -25.54 9.15 -10.18
CA ILE A 99 -24.89 9.46 -11.45
C ILE A 99 -25.08 8.31 -12.45
N CYS A 100 -24.81 7.07 -12.05
CA CYS A 100 -25.02 5.90 -12.89
C CYS A 100 -26.50 5.71 -13.28
N SER A 101 -27.44 5.90 -12.36
CA SER A 101 -28.88 5.91 -12.69
C SER A 101 -29.28 7.04 -13.66
N THR A 102 -28.57 8.17 -13.65
CA THR A 102 -28.82 9.29 -14.59
C THR A 102 -28.27 8.98 -15.98
N LEU A 103 -27.12 8.30 -16.05
CA LEU A 103 -26.39 7.92 -17.27
C LEU A 103 -26.86 6.62 -17.93
N GLN A 104 -27.63 5.79 -17.22
CA GLN A 104 -28.16 4.52 -17.75
C GLN A 104 -28.84 4.74 -19.11
N GLU A 105 -28.46 3.91 -20.09
CA GLU A 105 -28.96 3.92 -21.48
C GLU A 105 -28.69 5.22 -22.27
N LYS A 106 -27.85 6.15 -21.76
CA LYS A 106 -27.53 7.45 -22.39
C LYS A 106 -26.04 7.67 -22.65
N ILE A 107 -25.26 6.60 -22.65
CA ILE A 107 -23.85 6.56 -23.02
C ILE A 107 -23.63 5.60 -24.18
N LYS A 108 -22.51 5.71 -24.91
CA LYS A 108 -22.09 4.72 -25.89
C LYS A 108 -22.09 3.30 -25.27
N PRO A 109 -22.76 2.30 -25.88
CA PRO A 109 -22.67 0.90 -25.43
C PRO A 109 -21.26 0.30 -25.50
N THR A 110 -20.34 0.95 -26.23
CA THR A 110 -18.92 0.60 -26.35
C THR A 110 -18.01 1.40 -25.41
N ALA A 111 -18.56 2.23 -24.52
CA ALA A 111 -17.76 3.00 -23.56
C ALA A 111 -17.07 2.10 -22.53
N VAL A 112 -15.94 2.55 -21.99
CA VAL A 112 -15.22 1.88 -20.90
C VAL A 112 -15.07 2.80 -19.68
N GLY A 113 -15.21 2.26 -18.48
CA GLY A 113 -15.07 3.00 -17.23
C GLY A 113 -13.66 2.93 -16.65
N LEU A 114 -13.22 4.03 -16.01
CA LEU A 114 -12.06 4.07 -15.12
C LEU A 114 -12.45 4.75 -13.79
N SER A 115 -12.56 3.99 -12.70
CA SER A 115 -12.92 4.52 -11.38
C SER A 115 -11.69 4.94 -10.57
N LEU A 116 -11.69 6.19 -10.11
CA LEU A 116 -10.70 6.79 -9.21
C LEU A 116 -11.26 6.92 -7.77
N ILE A 117 -12.42 6.32 -7.51
CA ILE A 117 -13.21 6.51 -6.29
C ILE A 117 -12.69 5.60 -5.17
N LYS A 118 -11.87 6.15 -4.27
CA LYS A 118 -11.36 5.45 -3.09
C LYS A 118 -12.45 5.29 -2.02
N GLY A 119 -12.97 4.08 -1.87
CA GLY A 119 -13.94 3.72 -0.84
C GLY A 119 -14.76 2.49 -1.24
N PHE A 120 -15.80 2.20 -0.47
CA PHE A 120 -16.84 1.24 -0.82
C PHE A 120 -18.21 1.91 -0.70
N ASP A 121 -19.22 1.36 -1.35
CA ASP A 121 -20.62 1.70 -1.09
C ASP A 121 -21.24 0.65 -0.13
N LYS A 122 -22.36 0.98 0.51
CA LYS A 122 -23.10 0.05 1.37
C LYS A 122 -23.99 -0.84 0.51
N LYS A 123 -23.79 -2.15 0.58
CA LYS A 123 -24.61 -3.14 -0.11
C LYS A 123 -26.02 -3.16 0.48
N GLN A 124 -27.04 -3.37 -0.35
CA GLN A 124 -28.39 -3.67 0.15
C GLN A 124 -28.36 -4.99 0.94
N GLY A 125 -28.77 -4.94 2.21
CA GLY A 125 -28.60 -6.04 3.17
C GLY A 125 -27.35 -5.95 4.04
N GLY A 126 -26.49 -4.94 3.86
CA GLY A 126 -25.31 -4.66 4.69
C GLY A 126 -23.99 -5.22 4.14
N GLY A 127 -22.88 -4.61 4.56
CA GLY A 127 -21.53 -4.92 4.08
C GLY A 127 -21.15 -4.12 2.84
N ILE A 128 -19.91 -4.29 2.39
CA ILE A 128 -19.35 -3.49 1.30
C ILE A 128 -19.78 -3.95 -0.10
N GLU A 129 -19.86 -2.99 -1.02
CA GLU A 129 -19.96 -3.21 -2.46
C GLU A 129 -18.89 -2.37 -3.19
N LEU A 130 -18.19 -2.97 -4.16
CA LEU A 130 -17.15 -2.26 -4.92
C LEU A 130 -17.78 -1.23 -5.87
N ILE A 131 -17.15 -0.07 -5.99
CA ILE A 131 -17.63 1.04 -6.81
C ILE A 131 -17.54 0.66 -8.29
N SER A 132 -16.47 -0.03 -8.71
CA SER A 132 -16.35 -0.54 -10.08
C SER A 132 -17.48 -1.52 -10.44
N HIS A 133 -17.90 -2.38 -9.51
CA HIS A 133 -19.00 -3.34 -9.71
C HIS A 133 -20.34 -2.63 -9.82
N ILE A 134 -20.57 -1.56 -9.07
CA ILE A 134 -21.77 -0.72 -9.15
C ILE A 134 -21.87 -0.05 -10.51
N ILE A 135 -20.79 0.63 -10.93
CA ILE A 135 -20.71 1.31 -12.24
C ILE A 135 -20.92 0.29 -13.35
N SER A 136 -20.20 -0.83 -13.33
CA SER A 136 -20.27 -1.86 -14.37
C SER A 136 -21.66 -2.49 -14.48
N ARG A 137 -22.31 -2.79 -13.35
CA ARG A 137 -23.66 -3.37 -13.33
C ARG A 137 -24.74 -2.37 -13.77
N GLN A 138 -24.67 -1.11 -13.36
CA GLN A 138 -25.71 -0.12 -13.67
C GLN A 138 -25.57 0.47 -15.08
N LEU A 139 -24.35 0.56 -15.62
CA LEU A 139 -24.09 1.12 -16.96
C LEU A 139 -23.81 0.05 -18.02
N GLN A 140 -23.66 -1.22 -17.64
CA GLN A 140 -23.39 -2.36 -18.53
C GLN A 140 -22.08 -2.24 -19.33
N ILE A 141 -21.10 -1.51 -18.78
CA ILE A 141 -19.76 -1.29 -19.37
C ILE A 141 -18.67 -2.03 -18.58
N PRO A 142 -17.53 -2.41 -19.19
CA PRO A 142 -16.35 -2.85 -18.45
C PRO A 142 -15.75 -1.67 -17.66
N VAL A 143 -15.32 -1.92 -16.43
CA VAL A 143 -14.74 -0.89 -15.55
C VAL A 143 -13.36 -1.33 -15.05
N SER A 144 -12.39 -0.43 -15.23
CA SER A 144 -11.04 -0.48 -14.66
C SER A 144 -10.97 0.46 -13.44
N VAL A 145 -9.92 0.37 -12.64
CA VAL A 145 -9.73 1.20 -11.43
C VAL A 145 -8.35 1.84 -11.41
N LEU A 146 -8.18 2.99 -10.75
CA LEU A 146 -6.90 3.67 -10.52
C LEU A 146 -6.77 3.98 -9.03
N MET A 147 -5.79 3.35 -8.38
CA MET A 147 -5.48 3.53 -6.95
C MET A 147 -3.96 3.64 -6.76
N GLY A 148 -3.50 4.42 -5.79
CA GLY A 148 -2.08 4.71 -5.59
C GLY A 148 -1.83 5.80 -4.55
N ALA A 149 -0.57 6.04 -4.19
CA ALA A 149 -0.11 7.04 -3.22
C ALA A 149 -0.26 8.51 -3.71
N ASN A 150 -1.43 8.86 -4.23
CA ASN A 150 -1.67 10.05 -5.02
C ASN A 150 -2.32 11.14 -4.14
N LEU A 151 -1.57 12.13 -3.66
CA LEU A 151 -2.14 13.34 -3.06
C LEU A 151 -2.40 14.38 -4.15
N ALA A 152 -3.63 14.90 -4.17
CA ALA A 152 -4.13 15.69 -5.29
C ALA A 152 -3.45 17.06 -5.47
N SER A 153 -2.95 17.67 -4.38
CA SER A 153 -2.11 18.87 -4.45
C SER A 153 -0.75 18.56 -5.07
N GLU A 154 -0.03 17.57 -4.55
CA GLU A 154 1.29 17.15 -5.03
C GLU A 154 1.26 16.77 -6.52
N VAL A 155 0.22 16.07 -6.97
CA VAL A 155 0.01 15.76 -8.40
C VAL A 155 -0.30 17.01 -9.24
N ALA A 156 -1.02 17.99 -8.69
CA ALA A 156 -1.31 19.26 -9.37
C ALA A 156 -0.11 20.22 -9.39
N GLU A 157 0.81 20.07 -8.43
CA GLU A 157 2.15 20.68 -8.33
C GLU A 157 3.19 19.96 -9.19
N GLU A 158 2.82 18.85 -9.85
CA GLU A 158 3.66 18.05 -10.75
C GLU A 158 4.84 17.36 -10.04
N MET A 159 4.66 17.06 -8.74
CA MET A 159 5.59 16.30 -7.91
C MET A 159 5.56 14.81 -8.28
N PHE A 160 6.73 14.16 -8.23
CA PHE A 160 6.87 12.76 -8.62
C PHE A 160 6.11 11.81 -7.69
N CYS A 161 5.23 10.99 -8.25
CA CYS A 161 4.57 9.87 -7.58
C CYS A 161 4.11 8.81 -8.58
N GLU A 162 3.62 7.68 -8.06
CA GLU A 162 3.29 6.48 -8.85
C GLU A 162 1.89 5.97 -8.51
N THR A 163 1.17 5.43 -9.49
CA THR A 163 -0.17 4.84 -9.30
C THR A 163 -0.30 3.49 -10.00
N THR A 164 -1.21 2.66 -9.49
CA THR A 164 -1.59 1.38 -10.08
C THR A 164 -2.94 1.51 -10.78
N ILE A 165 -3.05 1.00 -12.01
CA ILE A 165 -4.33 0.77 -12.70
C ILE A 165 -4.64 -0.72 -12.64
N GLY A 166 -5.81 -1.07 -12.11
CA GLY A 166 -6.40 -2.41 -12.25
C GLY A 166 -7.20 -2.47 -13.54
N CYS A 167 -6.81 -3.31 -14.50
CA CYS A 167 -7.48 -3.47 -15.80
C CYS A 167 -7.36 -4.92 -16.30
N LYS A 168 -8.51 -5.61 -16.47
CA LYS A 168 -8.56 -7.01 -16.96
C LYS A 168 -8.37 -7.13 -18.49
N ASP A 169 -8.61 -6.06 -19.24
CA ASP A 169 -8.48 -6.04 -20.71
C ASP A 169 -7.07 -5.62 -21.14
N LYS A 170 -6.39 -6.49 -21.88
CA LYS A 170 -5.00 -6.30 -22.35
C LYS A 170 -4.88 -5.33 -23.52
N ALA A 171 -5.94 -5.10 -24.28
CA ALA A 171 -5.99 -4.07 -25.30
C ALA A 171 -6.24 -2.68 -24.69
N MET A 172 -7.08 -2.62 -23.64
CA MET A 172 -7.42 -1.36 -22.97
C MET A 172 -6.36 -0.88 -21.98
N ALA A 173 -5.65 -1.80 -21.31
CA ALA A 173 -4.55 -1.54 -20.38
C ALA A 173 -3.50 -0.50 -20.87
N PRO A 174 -2.87 -0.63 -22.06
CA PRO A 174 -1.91 0.35 -22.54
C PRO A 174 -2.55 1.71 -22.88
N ILE A 175 -3.81 1.73 -23.32
CA ILE A 175 -4.52 2.98 -23.65
C ILE A 175 -4.83 3.77 -22.37
N LEU A 176 -5.32 3.09 -21.32
CA LEU A 176 -5.55 3.72 -20.00
C LEU A 176 -4.24 4.18 -19.35
N ARG A 177 -3.15 3.40 -19.47
CA ARG A 177 -1.81 3.83 -19.04
C ARG A 177 -1.41 5.12 -19.75
N ASP A 178 -1.52 5.16 -21.08
CA ASP A 178 -1.04 6.29 -21.88
C ASP A 178 -1.90 7.55 -21.72
N LEU A 179 -3.18 7.41 -21.36
CA LEU A 179 -4.07 8.54 -21.02
C LEU A 179 -3.68 9.21 -19.69
N ILE A 180 -3.12 8.43 -18.75
CA ILE A 180 -2.92 8.84 -17.35
C ILE A 180 -1.45 9.14 -17.04
N GLN A 181 -0.50 8.51 -17.71
CA GLN A 181 0.92 8.62 -17.36
C GLN A 181 1.52 9.97 -17.80
N THR A 182 2.36 10.55 -16.95
CA THR A 182 3.21 11.71 -17.29
C THR A 182 4.68 11.43 -16.90
N SER A 183 5.54 12.45 -16.98
CA SER A 183 6.91 12.41 -16.43
C SER A 183 6.96 12.33 -14.90
N TYR A 184 5.94 12.88 -14.22
CA TYR A 184 5.83 12.93 -12.76
C TYR A 184 4.79 11.96 -12.19
N PHE A 185 3.85 11.47 -13.01
CA PHE A 185 2.80 10.54 -12.59
C PHE A 185 2.98 9.19 -13.29
N ARG A 186 3.73 8.28 -12.66
CA ARG A 186 4.06 6.98 -13.23
C ARG A 186 2.91 5.99 -13.08
N VAL A 187 2.66 5.16 -14.11
CA VAL A 187 1.57 4.18 -14.09
C VAL A 187 2.09 2.75 -14.26
N VAL A 188 1.77 1.90 -13.28
CA VAL A 188 1.83 0.43 -13.42
C VAL A 188 0.42 -0.09 -13.71
N VAL A 189 0.28 -1.11 -14.55
CA VAL A 189 -1.02 -1.74 -14.84
C VAL A 189 -0.99 -3.21 -14.46
N VAL A 190 -2.00 -3.65 -13.72
CA VAL A 190 -2.18 -5.05 -13.28
C VAL A 190 -3.58 -5.56 -13.66
N GLU A 191 -3.71 -6.87 -13.85
CA GLU A 191 -4.98 -7.52 -14.19
C GLU A 191 -5.99 -7.54 -13.01
N ASP A 192 -5.52 -7.20 -11.80
CA ASP A 192 -6.15 -7.49 -10.52
C ASP A 192 -7.03 -6.33 -10.01
N VAL A 193 -8.08 -6.01 -10.79
CA VAL A 193 -9.03 -4.90 -10.53
C VAL A 193 -9.52 -4.87 -9.08
N ASP A 194 -10.00 -6.00 -8.58
CA ASP A 194 -10.74 -6.07 -7.32
C ASP A 194 -9.79 -5.83 -6.12
N SER A 195 -8.57 -6.38 -6.16
CA SER A 195 -7.57 -6.14 -5.11
C SER A 195 -7.04 -4.71 -5.12
N VAL A 196 -6.83 -4.10 -6.30
CA VAL A 196 -6.41 -2.70 -6.43
C VAL A 196 -7.43 -1.76 -5.78
N GLU A 197 -8.72 -1.98 -6.05
CA GLU A 197 -9.82 -1.19 -5.46
C GLU A 197 -9.94 -1.41 -3.95
N CYS A 198 -9.93 -2.67 -3.49
CA CYS A 198 -9.96 -2.99 -2.07
C CYS A 198 -8.82 -2.33 -1.29
N CYS A 199 -7.60 -2.27 -1.83
CA CYS A 199 -6.48 -1.64 -1.14
C CYS A 199 -6.74 -0.15 -0.86
N GLY A 200 -7.17 0.61 -1.88
CA GLY A 200 -7.44 2.06 -1.78
C GLY A 200 -8.55 2.42 -0.78
N ALA A 201 -9.46 1.50 -0.48
CA ALA A 201 -10.48 1.62 0.55
C ALA A 201 -9.99 1.15 1.93
N LEU A 202 -9.53 -0.11 2.07
CA LEU A 202 -9.18 -0.74 3.36
C LEU A 202 -8.06 -0.01 4.10
N LYS A 203 -7.09 0.55 3.38
CA LYS A 203 -5.99 1.35 3.96
C LYS A 203 -6.46 2.53 4.81
N ASN A 204 -7.69 3.02 4.61
CA ASN A 204 -8.26 4.08 5.43
C ASN A 204 -8.61 3.61 6.86
N ILE A 205 -8.91 2.32 7.06
CA ILE A 205 -9.07 1.71 8.39
C ILE A 205 -7.73 1.74 9.12
N VAL A 206 -6.68 1.23 8.50
CA VAL A 206 -5.33 1.16 9.10
C VAL A 206 -4.80 2.56 9.44
N ALA A 207 -5.08 3.56 8.60
CA ALA A 207 -4.73 4.95 8.88
C ALA A 207 -5.44 5.55 10.10
N CYS A 208 -6.67 5.11 10.43
CA CYS A 208 -7.29 5.45 11.71
C CYS A 208 -6.54 4.80 12.89
N GLY A 209 -6.12 3.53 12.74
CA GLY A 209 -5.23 2.86 13.71
C GLY A 209 -3.90 3.58 13.92
N ALA A 210 -3.24 4.02 12.85
CA ALA A 210 -2.02 4.83 12.93
C ALA A 210 -2.26 6.18 13.63
N GLY A 211 -3.38 6.84 13.35
CA GLY A 211 -3.80 8.05 14.07
C GLY A 211 -4.05 7.81 15.56
N PHE A 212 -4.60 6.66 15.95
CA PHE A 212 -4.74 6.31 17.37
C PHE A 212 -3.37 6.10 18.05
N VAL A 213 -2.37 5.55 17.35
CA VAL A 213 -0.99 5.42 17.83
C VAL A 213 -0.34 6.79 18.06
N ASP A 214 -0.47 7.73 17.12
CA ASP A 214 -0.01 9.13 17.28
C ASP A 214 -0.78 9.87 18.40
N GLY A 215 -2.07 9.56 18.53
CA GLY A 215 -2.97 10.08 19.55
C GLY A 215 -2.55 9.71 20.97
N LEU A 216 -2.08 8.46 21.13
CA LEU A 216 -1.52 7.91 22.36
C LEU A 216 -0.04 8.27 22.59
N SER A 217 0.57 9.08 21.71
CA SER A 217 2.00 9.44 21.75
C SER A 217 2.95 8.23 21.74
N LEU A 218 2.58 7.16 21.02
CA LEU A 218 3.38 5.94 20.89
C LEU A 218 4.37 6.06 19.73
N GLY A 219 5.62 5.62 19.94
CA GLY A 219 6.70 5.76 18.95
C GLY A 219 6.51 4.94 17.66
N ASP A 220 7.26 5.29 16.62
CA ASP A 220 7.05 4.78 15.26
C ASP A 220 7.21 3.26 15.09
N ASN A 221 7.92 2.56 15.99
CA ASN A 221 7.94 1.09 16.00
C ASN A 221 6.51 0.49 16.17
N THR A 222 5.67 1.12 17.00
CA THR A 222 4.27 0.73 17.19
C THR A 222 3.42 1.09 15.95
N LYS A 223 3.69 2.23 15.32
CA LYS A 223 3.04 2.66 14.07
C LYS A 223 3.36 1.71 12.92
N ALA A 224 4.63 1.33 12.76
CA ALA A 224 5.09 0.34 11.81
C ALA A 224 4.47 -1.04 12.05
N ALA A 225 4.30 -1.46 13.31
CA ALA A 225 3.57 -2.67 13.66
C ALA A 225 2.10 -2.61 13.21
N VAL A 226 1.39 -1.49 13.47
CA VAL A 226 0.01 -1.29 12.99
C VAL A 226 -0.07 -1.29 11.45
N ILE A 227 0.84 -0.61 10.76
CA ILE A 227 0.89 -0.58 9.29
C ILE A 227 1.11 -2.01 8.74
N ARG A 228 2.08 -2.76 9.29
CA ARG A 228 2.38 -4.14 8.86
C ARG A 228 1.19 -5.07 9.10
N LEU A 229 0.60 -5.04 10.31
CA LEU A 229 -0.53 -5.88 10.66
C LEU A 229 -1.78 -5.53 9.83
N GLY A 230 -2.02 -4.24 9.61
CA GLY A 230 -3.08 -3.75 8.74
C GLY A 230 -2.93 -4.23 7.30
N LEU A 231 -1.71 -4.23 6.75
CA LEU A 231 -1.43 -4.79 5.43
C LEU A 231 -1.71 -6.31 5.37
N MET A 232 -1.38 -7.06 6.43
CA MET A 232 -1.70 -8.50 6.49
C MET A 232 -3.22 -8.73 6.57
N GLU A 233 -3.97 -7.89 7.29
CA GLU A 233 -5.43 -7.94 7.30
C GLU A 233 -6.05 -7.50 5.96
N MET A 234 -5.46 -6.52 5.25
CA MET A 234 -5.87 -6.14 3.89
C MET A 234 -5.75 -7.33 2.91
N ILE A 235 -4.59 -7.99 2.88
CA ILE A 235 -4.34 -9.19 2.04
C ILE A 235 -5.36 -10.28 2.35
N LYS A 236 -5.53 -10.59 3.64
CA LYS A 236 -6.40 -11.65 4.15
C LYS A 236 -7.89 -11.37 3.93
N PHE A 237 -8.29 -10.10 3.89
CA PHE A 237 -9.67 -9.71 3.60
C PHE A 237 -9.98 -9.93 2.12
N VAL A 238 -9.09 -9.50 1.23
CA VAL A 238 -9.23 -9.73 -0.21
C VAL A 238 -9.25 -11.23 -0.53
N ASP A 239 -8.32 -12.03 0.02
CA ASP A 239 -8.29 -13.50 -0.12
C ASP A 239 -9.64 -14.18 0.25
N VAL A 240 -10.30 -13.71 1.31
CA VAL A 240 -11.56 -14.28 1.83
C VAL A 240 -12.83 -13.79 1.13
N PHE A 241 -12.85 -12.55 0.65
CA PHE A 241 -14.05 -11.88 0.14
C PHE A 241 -14.02 -11.62 -1.38
N PHE A 242 -12.82 -11.55 -1.98
CA PHE A 242 -12.56 -11.31 -3.40
C PHE A 242 -11.48 -12.29 -3.92
N PRO A 243 -11.77 -13.62 -3.89
CA PRO A 243 -10.78 -14.66 -4.18
C PRO A 243 -10.27 -14.57 -5.62
N GLY A 244 -8.98 -14.82 -5.80
CA GLY A 244 -8.27 -14.65 -7.08
C GLY A 244 -7.29 -13.47 -7.11
N GLY A 245 -7.33 -12.59 -6.10
CA GLY A 245 -6.34 -11.54 -5.90
C GLY A 245 -4.91 -12.06 -5.78
N LYS A 246 -3.94 -11.30 -6.30
CA LYS A 246 -2.53 -11.67 -6.35
C LYS A 246 -1.77 -10.95 -5.23
N LEU A 247 -0.97 -11.70 -4.45
CA LEU A 247 -0.15 -11.13 -3.37
C LEU A 247 0.78 -9.99 -3.85
N ALA A 248 1.26 -10.06 -5.09
CA ALA A 248 2.07 -9.00 -5.72
C ALA A 248 1.37 -7.63 -5.74
N THR A 249 0.04 -7.59 -5.94
CA THR A 249 -0.77 -6.36 -6.02
C THR A 249 -0.71 -5.51 -4.74
N PHE A 250 -0.34 -6.10 -3.60
CA PHE A 250 -0.19 -5.38 -2.33
C PHE A 250 1.17 -4.67 -2.19
N PHE A 251 2.15 -5.01 -3.02
CA PHE A 251 3.44 -4.32 -3.13
C PHE A 251 3.43 -3.19 -4.18
N GLU A 252 2.40 -3.15 -5.02
CA GLU A 252 2.12 -2.03 -5.94
C GLU A 252 1.70 -0.76 -5.18
N SER A 253 1.73 0.40 -5.85
CA SER A 253 1.39 1.70 -5.24
C SER A 253 0.01 1.73 -4.57
N CYS A 254 -0.99 1.05 -5.14
CA CYS A 254 -2.33 0.94 -4.53
C CYS A 254 -2.34 0.29 -3.15
N GLY A 255 -1.40 -0.61 -2.86
CA GLY A 255 -1.28 -1.34 -1.61
C GLY A 255 -0.39 -0.60 -0.61
N VAL A 256 0.87 -1.03 -0.51
CA VAL A 256 1.81 -0.58 0.51
C VAL A 256 2.10 0.93 0.48
N ALA A 257 2.15 1.56 -0.70
CA ALA A 257 2.49 2.99 -0.79
C ALA A 257 1.32 3.90 -0.38
N ASP A 258 0.10 3.68 -0.90
CA ASP A 258 -1.10 4.43 -0.48
C ASP A 258 -1.39 4.22 1.02
N LEU A 259 -1.13 3.00 1.53
CA LEU A 259 -1.17 2.70 2.95
C LEU A 259 -0.19 3.55 3.76
N ILE A 260 1.10 3.54 3.41
CA ILE A 260 2.14 4.32 4.13
C ILE A 260 1.82 5.81 4.10
N THR A 261 1.59 6.42 2.92
CA THR A 261 1.35 7.87 2.85
C THR A 261 0.08 8.27 3.61
N THR A 262 -0.97 7.44 3.60
CA THR A 262 -2.18 7.72 4.38
C THR A 262 -1.96 7.58 5.89
N CYS A 263 -1.10 6.66 6.33
CA CYS A 263 -0.76 6.46 7.74
C CYS A 263 0.19 7.52 8.33
N TYR A 264 0.80 8.39 7.49
CA TYR A 264 1.61 9.53 7.95
C TYR A 264 0.96 10.90 7.63
N GLY A 265 0.51 11.14 6.39
CA GLY A 265 -0.06 12.43 5.97
C GLY A 265 -1.60 12.53 5.97
N GLY A 266 -2.30 11.39 5.98
CA GLY A 266 -3.72 11.30 5.63
C GLY A 266 -4.71 11.93 6.62
N ARG A 267 -5.87 12.36 6.10
CA ARG A 267 -7.01 12.90 6.88
C ARG A 267 -7.51 11.92 7.95
N ASN A 268 -7.58 10.63 7.62
CA ASN A 268 -7.94 9.56 8.59
C ASN A 268 -6.99 9.53 9.79
N ARG A 269 -5.67 9.63 9.56
CA ARG A 269 -4.66 9.70 10.62
C ARG A 269 -4.84 10.96 11.48
N LYS A 270 -4.93 12.13 10.84
CA LYS A 270 -5.07 13.44 11.52
C LYS A 270 -6.31 13.52 12.42
N VAL A 271 -7.47 13.05 11.96
CA VAL A 271 -8.70 13.06 12.78
C VAL A 271 -8.68 11.99 13.87
N SER A 272 -8.16 10.79 13.60
CA SER A 272 -8.00 9.75 14.62
C SER A 272 -7.00 10.12 15.72
N GLU A 273 -5.96 10.89 15.40
CA GLU A 273 -5.07 11.50 16.41
C GLU A 273 -5.83 12.49 17.29
N ALA A 274 -6.57 13.42 16.68
CA ALA A 274 -7.36 14.43 17.40
C ALA A 274 -8.47 13.79 18.26
N PHE A 275 -9.07 12.68 17.81
CA PHE A 275 -10.06 11.89 18.55
C PHE A 275 -9.50 11.40 19.89
N VAL A 276 -8.32 10.78 19.88
CA VAL A 276 -7.69 10.30 21.11
C VAL A 276 -7.22 11.46 22.00
N LYS A 277 -6.64 12.53 21.42
CA LYS A 277 -6.10 13.67 22.18
C LYS A 277 -7.16 14.58 22.79
N SER A 278 -8.38 14.63 22.22
CA SER A 278 -9.45 15.53 22.68
C SER A 278 -10.64 14.84 23.34
N GLY A 279 -10.85 13.54 23.10
CA GLY A 279 -12.04 12.81 23.53
C GLY A 279 -13.34 13.25 22.84
N LYS A 280 -13.29 14.17 21.86
CA LYS A 280 -14.45 14.55 21.03
C LYS A 280 -14.87 13.38 20.13
N SER A 281 -16.14 13.35 19.73
CA SER A 281 -16.61 12.38 18.74
C SER A 281 -15.96 12.62 17.37
N ILE A 282 -15.86 11.55 16.58
CA ILE A 282 -15.37 11.62 15.19
C ILE A 282 -16.23 12.56 14.35
N GLU A 283 -17.55 12.60 14.56
CA GLU A 283 -18.47 13.48 13.83
C GLU A 283 -18.21 14.97 14.12
N THR A 284 -17.91 15.32 15.37
CA THR A 284 -17.53 16.69 15.75
C THR A 284 -16.21 17.07 15.10
N LEU A 285 -15.20 16.21 15.16
CA LEU A 285 -13.89 16.47 14.57
C LEU A 285 -13.91 16.51 13.03
N GLU A 286 -14.78 15.72 12.38
CA GLU A 286 -15.01 15.82 10.94
C GLU A 286 -15.49 17.24 10.55
N LYS A 287 -16.46 17.77 11.29
CA LYS A 287 -17.01 19.13 11.08
C LYS A 287 -15.97 20.21 11.37
N GLU A 288 -15.19 20.06 12.44
CA GLU A 288 -14.17 21.04 12.86
C GLU A 288 -12.91 21.05 11.97
N MET A 289 -12.48 19.90 11.43
CA MET A 289 -11.15 19.75 10.81
C MET A 289 -11.16 19.61 9.28
N LEU A 290 -12.29 19.20 8.67
CA LEU A 290 -12.30 18.76 7.26
C LEU A 290 -13.09 19.67 6.30
N ASN A 291 -13.60 20.81 6.76
CA ASN A 291 -14.29 21.82 5.93
C ASN A 291 -15.35 21.22 4.98
N GLY A 292 -16.20 20.34 5.50
CA GLY A 292 -17.27 19.66 4.76
C GLY A 292 -16.86 18.39 4.00
N GLN A 293 -15.58 18.01 3.98
CA GLN A 293 -15.14 16.72 3.44
C GLN A 293 -15.44 15.58 4.43
N LYS A 294 -15.80 14.38 3.93
CA LYS A 294 -16.12 13.21 4.75
C LYS A 294 -14.93 12.32 5.07
N LEU A 295 -14.90 11.80 6.31
CA LEU A 295 -13.90 10.85 6.79
C LEU A 295 -14.29 9.41 6.41
N GLN A 296 -13.41 8.70 5.71
CA GLN A 296 -13.75 7.40 5.10
C GLN A 296 -13.39 6.20 5.98
N GLY A 297 -12.33 6.30 6.80
CA GLY A 297 -11.81 5.19 7.62
C GLY A 297 -12.86 4.54 8.54
N PRO A 298 -13.58 5.31 9.38
CA PRO A 298 -14.56 4.76 10.33
C PRO A 298 -15.74 4.06 9.66
N PHE A 299 -16.30 4.64 8.60
CA PHE A 299 -17.37 4.03 7.79
C PHE A 299 -16.89 2.76 7.10
N THR A 300 -15.67 2.77 6.54
CA THR A 300 -15.07 1.56 5.94
C THR A 300 -14.89 0.47 7.00
N ALA A 301 -14.51 0.83 8.24
CA ALA A 301 -14.34 -0.11 9.35
C ALA A 301 -15.68 -0.72 9.82
N GLU A 302 -16.77 0.05 9.79
CA GLU A 302 -18.14 -0.41 10.10
C GLU A 302 -18.61 -1.47 9.11
N GLU A 303 -18.63 -1.18 7.80
CA GLU A 303 -19.11 -2.15 6.80
C GLU A 303 -18.19 -3.39 6.68
N VAL A 304 -16.88 -3.21 6.92
CA VAL A 304 -15.94 -4.34 7.02
C VAL A 304 -16.22 -5.19 8.26
N ASN A 305 -16.41 -4.59 9.44
CA ASN A 305 -16.77 -5.36 10.64
C ASN A 305 -18.12 -6.06 10.48
N TYR A 306 -19.11 -5.45 9.83
CA TYR A 306 -20.38 -6.10 9.49
C TYR A 306 -20.17 -7.39 8.66
N MET A 307 -19.30 -7.35 7.65
CA MET A 307 -18.97 -8.54 6.84
C MET A 307 -18.16 -9.59 7.61
N LEU A 308 -17.29 -9.17 8.53
CA LEU A 308 -16.56 -10.07 9.41
C LEU A 308 -17.52 -10.77 10.39
N LYS A 309 -18.40 -10.01 11.04
CA LYS A 309 -19.39 -10.47 12.01
C LYS A 309 -20.40 -11.45 11.41
N SER A 310 -20.94 -11.14 10.22
CA SER A 310 -21.85 -12.04 9.49
C SER A 310 -21.21 -13.36 9.04
N ARG A 311 -19.88 -13.49 9.06
CA ARG A 311 -19.15 -14.75 8.85
C ARG A 311 -18.49 -15.33 10.12
N ASN A 312 -18.71 -14.75 11.30
CA ASN A 312 -17.99 -15.08 12.56
C ASN A 312 -16.46 -14.96 12.46
N MET A 313 -15.96 -14.01 11.67
CA MET A 313 -14.53 -13.85 11.33
C MET A 313 -13.82 -12.73 12.10
N GLU A 314 -14.50 -12.00 12.99
CA GLU A 314 -13.91 -10.86 13.75
C GLU A 314 -12.59 -11.23 14.46
N ASN A 315 -12.53 -12.41 15.09
CA ASN A 315 -11.32 -12.93 15.74
C ASN A 315 -10.16 -13.25 14.78
N ARG A 316 -10.41 -13.33 13.46
CA ARG A 316 -9.38 -13.49 12.43
C ARG A 316 -8.86 -12.13 11.92
N PHE A 317 -9.51 -11.02 12.28
CA PHE A 317 -9.17 -9.65 11.92
C PHE A 317 -9.27 -8.71 13.15
N PRO A 318 -8.49 -8.97 14.22
CA PRO A 318 -8.59 -8.22 15.45
C PRO A 318 -8.22 -6.73 15.29
N LEU A 319 -7.39 -6.34 14.32
CA LEU A 319 -7.00 -4.93 14.14
C LEU A 319 -8.13 -4.11 13.50
N PHE A 320 -8.72 -4.56 12.39
CA PHE A 320 -9.91 -3.94 11.80
C PHE A 320 -11.07 -3.90 12.80
N THR A 321 -11.30 -5.01 13.51
CA THR A 321 -12.33 -5.11 14.56
C THR A 321 -12.08 -4.12 15.70
N ALA A 322 -10.85 -4.02 16.21
CA ALA A 322 -10.51 -3.07 17.26
C ALA A 322 -10.66 -1.62 16.80
N ILE A 323 -10.23 -1.29 15.58
CA ILE A 323 -10.35 0.06 15.03
C ILE A 323 -11.82 0.47 14.89
N HIS A 324 -12.68 -0.41 14.38
CA HIS A 324 -14.13 -0.16 14.35
C HIS A 324 -14.69 0.10 15.76
N ARG A 325 -14.39 -0.80 16.71
CA ARG A 325 -14.89 -0.72 18.09
C ARG A 325 -14.37 0.50 18.85
N ILE A 326 -13.19 1.01 18.52
CA ILE A 326 -12.68 2.30 19.02
C ILE A 326 -13.45 3.46 18.38
N CYS A 327 -13.69 3.44 17.06
CA CYS A 327 -14.46 4.48 16.37
C CYS A 327 -15.90 4.65 16.89
N VAL A 328 -16.56 3.56 17.32
CA VAL A 328 -17.93 3.61 17.91
C VAL A 328 -17.94 3.71 19.44
N GLY A 329 -16.78 3.77 20.10
CA GLY A 329 -16.66 3.95 21.55
C GLY A 329 -16.85 2.69 22.42
N GLU A 330 -17.00 1.51 21.82
CA GLU A 330 -17.03 0.22 22.54
C GLU A 330 -15.69 -0.17 23.18
N LEU A 331 -14.58 0.34 22.64
CA LEU A 331 -13.22 0.00 23.06
C LEU A 331 -12.38 1.26 23.26
N LYS A 332 -11.60 1.33 24.34
CA LYS A 332 -10.71 2.48 24.58
C LYS A 332 -9.50 2.41 23.63
N PRO A 333 -9.02 3.55 23.08
CA PRO A 333 -7.86 3.57 22.19
C PRO A 333 -6.62 2.85 22.76
N THR A 334 -6.40 2.93 24.07
CA THR A 334 -5.30 2.25 24.79
C THR A 334 -5.26 0.74 24.58
N ASN A 335 -6.42 0.09 24.38
CA ASN A 335 -6.49 -1.36 24.20
C ASN A 335 -6.14 -1.83 22.77
N LEU A 336 -5.92 -0.91 21.83
CA LEU A 336 -5.35 -1.23 20.51
C LEU A 336 -4.02 -2.00 20.64
N ILE A 337 -3.21 -1.68 21.66
CA ILE A 337 -1.94 -2.34 21.94
C ILE A 337 -2.15 -3.83 22.28
N ASP A 338 -3.23 -4.19 22.97
CA ASP A 338 -3.52 -5.57 23.35
C ASP A 338 -3.93 -6.40 22.12
N CYS A 339 -4.67 -5.80 21.18
CA CYS A 339 -5.00 -6.39 19.89
C CYS A 339 -3.77 -6.57 18.99
N ILE A 340 -2.77 -5.69 19.08
CA ILE A 340 -1.46 -5.85 18.40
C ILE A 340 -0.68 -7.02 19.02
N ARG A 341 -0.54 -7.05 20.36
CA ARG A 341 0.19 -8.11 21.10
C ARG A 341 -0.36 -9.51 20.83
N SER A 342 -1.69 -9.65 20.76
CA SER A 342 -2.38 -10.93 20.60
C SER A 342 -2.69 -11.32 19.14
N HIS A 343 -2.22 -10.52 18.16
CA HIS A 343 -2.60 -10.70 16.76
C HIS A 343 -2.19 -12.08 16.21
N PRO A 344 -3.06 -12.82 15.49
CA PRO A 344 -2.76 -14.17 14.98
C PRO A 344 -1.48 -14.31 14.14
N GLU A 345 -1.07 -13.24 13.44
CA GLU A 345 0.19 -13.16 12.67
C GLU A 345 1.47 -13.04 13.53
N HIS A 346 1.35 -13.01 14.87
CA HIS A 346 2.44 -13.27 15.80
C HIS A 346 2.41 -14.70 16.35
N MET A 347 1.21 -15.31 16.47
CA MET A 347 1.05 -16.68 16.97
C MET A 347 1.33 -17.74 15.88
N GLY A 348 1.05 -17.42 14.60
CA GLY A 348 1.50 -18.17 13.44
C GLY A 348 2.68 -17.47 12.78
N SER A 349 3.90 -17.84 13.16
CA SER A 349 5.15 -17.27 12.62
C SER A 349 5.14 -17.19 11.08
N ALA A 350 5.51 -16.03 10.53
CA ALA A 350 5.62 -15.84 9.08
C ALA A 350 6.66 -16.81 8.46
N ILE A 351 7.74 -17.09 9.20
CA ILE A 351 8.70 -18.14 8.85
C ILE A 351 7.99 -19.50 8.84
N ALA A 352 7.19 -19.84 9.84
CA ALA A 352 6.47 -21.12 9.87
C ALA A 352 5.45 -21.29 8.71
N LYS A 353 4.90 -20.20 8.16
CA LYS A 353 4.06 -20.26 6.94
C LYS A 353 4.90 -20.51 5.67
N ILE A 354 5.99 -19.78 5.49
CA ILE A 354 6.91 -19.90 4.35
C ILE A 354 7.64 -21.26 4.36
N VAL A 355 8.08 -21.69 5.54
CA VAL A 355 8.71 -22.99 5.79
C VAL A 355 7.68 -24.11 5.70
N GLY A 356 6.48 -23.97 6.27
CA GLY A 356 5.43 -25.00 6.24
C GLY A 356 5.01 -25.40 4.82
N ALA A 357 4.90 -24.42 3.90
CA ALA A 357 4.63 -24.67 2.48
C ALA A 357 5.72 -25.50 1.77
N ASN A 358 6.95 -25.49 2.30
CA ASN A 358 8.08 -26.29 1.80
C ASN A 358 8.28 -27.59 2.58
N VAL A 359 8.04 -27.60 3.89
CA VAL A 359 8.18 -28.77 4.77
C VAL A 359 7.12 -29.84 4.44
N MET A 360 5.89 -29.45 4.10
CA MET A 360 4.86 -30.43 3.68
C MET A 360 5.20 -31.21 2.39
N LYS A 361 6.26 -30.84 1.64
CA LYS A 361 6.82 -31.66 0.56
C LYS A 361 7.85 -32.70 1.02
N PHE A 362 8.34 -32.63 2.26
CA PHE A 362 9.52 -33.34 2.75
C PHE A 362 9.39 -33.78 4.22
N ASN A 363 8.20 -34.27 4.62
CA ASN A 363 7.86 -34.61 6.02
C ASN A 363 8.80 -35.59 6.75
N ASN A 364 9.67 -36.33 6.06
CA ASN A 364 10.52 -37.39 6.62
C ASN A 364 12.00 -36.99 6.81
N ILE A 365 12.36 -35.70 6.75
CA ILE A 365 13.76 -35.25 6.52
C ILE A 365 14.33 -34.29 7.60
N PHE A 366 13.52 -33.73 8.50
CA PHE A 366 13.96 -32.65 9.41
C PHE A 366 13.94 -33.04 10.90
N GLU A 367 15.11 -32.98 11.55
CA GLU A 367 15.23 -33.03 13.01
C GLU A 367 15.20 -31.62 13.64
N THR A 368 14.73 -31.53 14.88
CA THR A 368 14.42 -30.27 15.57
C THR A 368 15.63 -29.63 16.27
N ARG A 369 16.61 -29.14 15.50
CA ARG A 369 17.73 -28.31 16.01
C ARG A 369 17.95 -27.08 15.14
N VAL A 370 18.24 -25.94 15.76
CA VAL A 370 18.54 -24.67 15.07
C VAL A 370 20.00 -24.30 15.34
N THR A 371 20.81 -24.25 14.29
CA THR A 371 22.21 -23.82 14.39
C THR A 371 22.34 -22.37 13.94
N MET A 372 22.93 -21.54 14.80
CA MET A 372 23.28 -20.15 14.51
C MET A 372 24.80 -20.01 14.44
N TYR A 373 25.29 -19.34 13.40
CA TYR A 373 26.72 -19.08 13.24
C TYR A 373 27.07 -17.68 13.73
N VAL A 374 28.12 -17.59 14.55
CA VAL A 374 28.66 -16.33 15.09
C VAL A 374 30.14 -16.19 14.76
N TYR A 375 30.65 -14.96 14.82
CA TYR A 375 32.09 -14.72 14.81
C TYR A 375 32.68 -15.15 16.16
N GLU A 376 33.74 -15.95 16.13
CA GLU A 376 34.35 -16.47 17.36
C GLU A 376 35.22 -15.41 18.03
N GLU A 377 34.97 -15.18 19.32
CA GLU A 377 35.75 -14.28 20.16
C GLU A 377 36.18 -14.99 21.44
N ILE A 378 37.21 -14.46 22.11
CA ILE A 378 37.64 -14.93 23.42
C ILE A 378 37.24 -13.88 24.45
N ILE A 379 36.42 -14.28 25.43
CA ILE A 379 36.01 -13.46 26.58
C ILE A 379 36.49 -14.20 27.83
N ASN A 380 37.25 -13.53 28.69
CA ASN A 380 37.80 -14.11 29.93
C ASN A 380 38.54 -15.46 29.73
N ASN A 381 39.27 -15.60 28.62
CA ASN A 381 39.95 -16.82 28.14
C ASN A 381 39.04 -17.98 27.66
N GLU A 382 37.72 -17.84 27.69
CA GLU A 382 36.78 -18.80 27.11
C GLU A 382 36.22 -18.32 25.76
N LYS A 383 35.77 -19.24 24.90
CA LYS A 383 35.20 -18.90 23.59
C LYS A 383 33.76 -18.43 23.72
N LEU A 384 33.38 -17.44 22.91
CA LEU A 384 32.02 -16.92 22.88
C LEU A 384 30.99 -18.00 22.54
N THR A 385 31.27 -18.93 21.61
CA THR A 385 30.33 -20.05 21.36
C THR A 385 30.17 -20.96 22.56
N ASP A 386 31.26 -21.24 23.28
CA ASP A 386 31.28 -22.20 24.37
C ASP A 386 30.57 -21.62 25.60
N ILE A 387 30.77 -20.33 25.89
CA ILE A 387 30.01 -19.59 26.91
C ILE A 387 28.51 -19.58 26.59
N ILE A 388 28.13 -19.20 25.36
CA ILE A 388 26.71 -19.09 24.97
C ILE A 388 26.03 -20.46 25.00
N ASN A 389 26.69 -21.52 24.50
CA ASN A 389 26.15 -22.88 24.50
C ASN A 389 26.04 -23.48 25.92
N THR A 390 26.90 -23.06 26.86
CA THR A 390 26.88 -23.55 28.25
C THR A 390 25.82 -22.85 29.10
N LEU A 391 25.67 -21.52 28.93
CA LEU A 391 24.72 -20.72 29.72
C LEU A 391 23.32 -20.63 29.08
N HIS A 392 23.21 -20.97 27.79
CA HIS A 392 22.11 -20.57 26.91
C HIS A 392 21.80 -19.07 27.01
N GLU A 393 22.82 -18.20 27.05
CA GLU A 393 22.67 -16.75 27.19
C GLU A 393 23.71 -16.01 26.35
N ASN A 394 23.31 -14.98 25.59
CA ASN A 394 24.24 -14.18 24.81
C ASN A 394 24.82 -13.02 25.64
N VAL A 395 25.76 -13.37 26.52
CA VAL A 395 26.41 -12.48 27.51
C VAL A 395 27.03 -11.19 26.94
N LYS A 396 27.26 -11.10 25.63
CA LYS A 396 27.81 -9.90 24.96
C LYS A 396 26.76 -9.06 24.26
N TYR A 397 25.81 -9.67 23.54
CA TYR A 397 24.88 -8.95 22.65
C TYR A 397 23.43 -8.92 23.17
N LEU A 398 23.04 -9.83 24.06
CA LEU A 398 21.75 -9.86 24.75
C LEU A 398 21.94 -10.31 26.23
N PRO A 399 22.75 -9.62 27.04
CA PRO A 399 22.98 -9.98 28.45
C PRO A 399 21.65 -9.98 29.24
N GLY A 400 21.48 -10.96 30.12
CA GLY A 400 20.25 -11.18 30.90
C GLY A 400 19.13 -11.91 30.15
N HIS A 401 19.31 -12.29 28.88
CA HIS A 401 18.29 -12.97 28.08
C HIS A 401 18.69 -14.41 27.70
N LYS A 402 17.98 -15.38 28.27
CA LYS A 402 18.13 -16.79 27.89
C LYS A 402 17.58 -17.10 26.50
N LEU A 403 18.34 -17.91 25.77
CA LEU A 403 18.03 -18.51 24.48
C LEU A 403 17.26 -19.83 24.69
N PRO A 404 16.44 -20.26 23.71
CA PRO A 404 15.82 -21.59 23.74
C PRO A 404 16.86 -22.73 23.66
N GLU A 405 16.63 -23.83 24.38
CA GLU A 405 17.55 -24.98 24.50
C GLU A 405 17.84 -25.70 23.16
N ASN A 406 16.95 -25.54 22.16
CA ASN A 406 17.14 -26.10 20.82
C ASN A 406 17.96 -25.21 19.87
N VAL A 407 18.44 -24.04 20.34
CA VAL A 407 19.30 -23.11 19.60
C VAL A 407 20.75 -23.28 20.04
N TRP A 408 21.66 -23.50 19.07
CA TRP A 408 23.07 -23.78 19.32
C TRP A 408 23.97 -22.88 18.47
N MET A 409 25.00 -22.30 19.09
CA MET A 409 26.02 -21.49 18.43
C MET A 409 27.13 -22.35 17.83
N HIS A 410 27.59 -22.00 16.64
CA HIS A 410 28.81 -22.53 16.02
C HIS A 410 29.73 -21.41 15.49
N PRO A 411 31.06 -21.60 15.51
CA PRO A 411 32.00 -20.60 15.02
C PRO A 411 32.03 -20.52 13.49
N SER A 412 31.96 -19.32 12.95
CA SER A 412 32.00 -19.06 11.50
C SER A 412 33.43 -18.83 11.00
N ASN A 413 34.09 -19.89 10.53
CA ASN A 413 35.40 -19.78 9.89
C ASN A 413 35.37 -19.03 8.53
N LEU A 414 34.21 -18.94 7.86
CA LEU A 414 34.07 -18.37 6.51
C LEU A 414 34.40 -16.86 6.40
N ILE A 415 34.36 -16.12 7.52
CA ILE A 415 34.50 -14.65 7.51
C ILE A 415 35.97 -14.22 7.40
N ARG A 416 36.92 -15.08 7.78
CA ARG A 416 38.33 -14.70 8.00
C ARG A 416 39.13 -14.37 6.73
N GLU A 417 38.77 -14.94 5.58
CA GLU A 417 39.50 -14.74 4.32
C GLU A 417 39.10 -13.47 3.54
N LYS A 418 37.91 -12.91 3.79
CA LYS A 418 37.38 -11.78 3.01
C LYS A 418 37.60 -10.39 3.62
N LEU A 419 38.15 -10.31 4.84
CA LEU A 419 38.27 -9.07 5.60
C LEU A 419 39.72 -8.67 5.96
N GLN A 420 40.73 -9.24 5.30
CA GLN A 420 42.09 -8.70 5.42
C GLN A 420 42.24 -7.39 4.61
N PRO A 421 42.84 -6.32 5.17
CA PRO A 421 43.04 -5.08 4.46
C PRO A 421 44.07 -5.27 3.33
N ARG A 422 43.66 -5.04 2.08
CA ARG A 422 44.59 -4.95 0.95
C ARG A 422 45.50 -3.74 1.15
N ARG A 423 46.79 -3.98 1.41
CA ARG A 423 47.82 -2.93 1.29
C ARG A 423 47.81 -2.39 -0.15
N THR A 424 47.58 -1.10 -0.32
CA THR A 424 47.93 -0.39 -1.54
C THR A 424 49.46 -0.19 -1.59
N SER A 425 50.03 -0.06 -2.78
CA SER A 425 51.49 -0.02 -2.99
C SER A 425 52.20 1.19 -2.39
N ASN A 426 51.46 2.24 -1.98
CA ASN A 426 52.01 3.57 -1.70
C ASN A 426 51.95 3.97 -0.21
N GLY A 427 51.76 3.02 0.71
CA GLY A 427 52.18 3.15 2.12
C GLY A 427 51.43 4.15 3.01
N GLN A 428 50.35 4.79 2.56
CA GLN A 428 49.53 5.68 3.39
C GLN A 428 48.38 4.93 4.06
N HIS A 429 48.18 5.17 5.34
CA HIS A 429 47.00 4.72 6.09
C HIS A 429 45.81 5.63 5.76
N THR A 430 44.67 5.03 5.42
CA THR A 430 43.36 5.70 5.41
C THR A 430 42.55 5.22 6.60
N ASP A 431 42.29 6.09 7.57
CA ASP A 431 41.38 5.78 8.66
C ASP A 431 39.94 5.66 8.13
N VAL A 432 39.42 4.43 8.15
CA VAL A 432 38.02 4.15 7.82
C VAL A 432 37.24 4.00 9.13
N HIS A 433 36.51 5.05 9.50
CA HIS A 433 35.55 4.98 10.61
C HIS A 433 34.40 4.03 10.26
N TRP A 434 34.47 2.80 10.75
CA TRP A 434 33.37 1.83 10.65
C TRP A 434 32.32 2.11 11.72
N THR A 435 31.24 2.79 11.34
CA THR A 435 29.98 2.85 12.11
C THR A 435 29.28 1.49 12.09
N SER A 436 29.75 0.59 12.95
CA SER A 436 29.47 -0.85 12.93
C SER A 436 28.08 -1.24 13.47
N VAL A 437 27.03 -0.94 12.71
CA VAL A 437 25.75 -1.67 12.81
C VAL A 437 25.97 -3.08 12.27
N ILE A 438 26.34 -4.02 13.15
CA ILE A 438 26.62 -5.42 12.80
C ILE A 438 25.52 -6.32 13.37
N CYS A 439 24.83 -7.04 12.48
CA CYS A 439 23.93 -8.14 12.82
C CYS A 439 24.60 -9.46 12.36
N PRO A 440 25.25 -10.22 13.27
CA PRO A 440 26.19 -11.30 12.88
C PRO A 440 25.55 -12.70 12.94
N PHE A 441 24.29 -12.86 12.55
CA PHE A 441 23.54 -14.11 12.71
C PHE A 441 23.15 -14.74 11.36
N PHE A 442 23.73 -15.90 11.06
CA PHE A 442 23.28 -16.79 9.99
C PHE A 442 22.62 -18.03 10.61
N ILE A 443 21.43 -18.40 10.12
CA ILE A 443 20.76 -19.65 10.50
C ILE A 443 21.05 -20.70 9.42
N GLN A 444 21.40 -21.90 9.86
CA GLN A 444 21.62 -23.05 8.98
C GLN A 444 20.75 -24.23 9.41
N HIS A 445 20.10 -24.86 8.44
CA HIS A 445 19.46 -26.16 8.62
C HIS A 445 20.28 -27.23 7.90
N THR A 446 20.64 -28.28 8.64
CA THR A 446 21.32 -29.47 8.11
C THR A 446 20.31 -30.59 7.94
N SER A 447 20.17 -31.08 6.71
CA SER A 447 19.61 -32.41 6.45
C SER A 447 20.66 -33.27 5.74
N ILE A 448 20.37 -34.57 5.58
CA ILE A 448 21.34 -35.57 5.12
C ILE A 448 22.00 -35.16 3.79
N GLY A 449 23.24 -34.68 3.87
CA GLY A 449 24.08 -34.34 2.72
C GLY A 449 23.86 -32.96 2.07
N ARG A 450 22.96 -32.09 2.56
CA ARG A 450 22.75 -30.74 1.98
C ARG A 450 22.58 -29.63 3.02
N THR A 451 23.13 -28.47 2.70
CA THR A 451 23.18 -27.27 3.54
C THR A 451 22.39 -26.14 2.91
N PHE A 452 21.53 -25.48 3.71
CA PHE A 452 20.86 -24.23 3.35
C PHE A 452 21.24 -23.13 4.34
N ILE A 453 21.59 -21.95 3.81
CA ILE A 453 21.98 -20.76 4.58
C ILE A 453 20.96 -19.66 4.29
N THR A 454 20.45 -18.98 5.31
CA THR A 454 19.55 -17.82 5.16
C THR A 454 20.17 -16.55 5.72
N THR A 455 19.95 -15.44 5.02
CA THR A 455 20.35 -14.08 5.41
C THR A 455 19.13 -13.17 5.45
N SER A 456 19.02 -12.33 6.48
CA SER A 456 18.05 -11.23 6.53
C SER A 456 18.52 -10.05 5.66
N ASP A 457 17.59 -9.43 4.94
CA ASP A 457 17.83 -8.49 3.83
C ASP A 457 18.31 -7.10 4.31
N ILE A 458 19.35 -6.54 3.66
CA ILE A 458 19.75 -5.11 3.67
C ILE A 458 20.29 -4.78 2.27
N ARG A 459 19.81 -3.69 1.66
CA ARG A 459 20.14 -3.26 0.28
C ARG A 459 20.80 -1.86 0.33
N HIS A 460 22.06 -1.67 -0.09
CA HIS A 460 22.62 -1.53 -1.47
C HIS A 460 22.55 -0.09 -2.04
N PRO A 461 23.21 0.29 -3.17
CA PRO A 461 24.03 -0.46 -4.16
C PRO A 461 25.52 -0.64 -3.72
N MET A 462 26.64 -0.57 -4.47
CA MET A 462 27.03 -0.33 -5.88
C MET A 462 28.43 -0.98 -6.15
N ASP A 463 29.04 -0.87 -7.34
CA ASP A 463 28.92 -1.84 -8.45
C ASP A 463 30.25 -1.90 -9.27
N VAL A 464 30.30 -2.72 -10.34
CA VAL A 464 31.29 -2.85 -11.45
C VAL A 464 32.79 -3.06 -11.13
N HIS A 465 33.32 -4.26 -11.45
CA HIS A 465 33.87 -4.55 -12.80
C HIS A 465 34.39 -6.00 -12.98
N ARG A 466 34.89 -6.33 -14.20
CA ARG A 466 35.23 -7.67 -14.69
C ARG A 466 36.64 -8.15 -14.27
N THR A 467 36.83 -9.46 -14.10
CA THR A 467 37.83 -10.27 -14.85
C THR A 467 37.63 -11.78 -14.61
N SER A 468 38.25 -12.61 -15.44
CA SER A 468 38.08 -14.07 -15.55
C SER A 468 39.22 -14.88 -14.92
N TYR A 469 38.92 -16.10 -14.43
CA TYR A 469 39.77 -17.30 -14.58
C TYR A 469 38.95 -18.59 -14.30
N SER A 470 39.55 -19.77 -14.49
CA SER A 470 38.90 -21.09 -14.64
C SER A 470 39.88 -22.21 -14.20
N PRO A 471 39.47 -23.48 -13.97
CA PRO A 471 38.31 -23.98 -13.22
C PRO A 471 38.72 -25.00 -12.12
N MET A 472 37.94 -25.16 -11.03
CA MET A 472 38.09 -26.31 -10.12
C MET A 472 36.77 -26.85 -9.56
N SER A 473 36.65 -28.19 -9.61
CA SER A 473 35.73 -29.13 -8.93
C SER A 473 34.40 -28.63 -8.32
N ASN A 474 33.29 -29.16 -8.84
CA ASN A 474 31.94 -29.03 -8.27
C ASN A 474 31.85 -29.41 -6.79
N LYS A 475 31.36 -28.49 -5.94
CA LYS A 475 30.32 -28.75 -4.92
C LYS A 475 29.39 -27.53 -4.85
N ASP A 476 28.11 -27.77 -4.60
CA ASP A 476 27.04 -26.81 -4.90
C ASP A 476 27.02 -25.58 -3.97
N ILE A 477 26.96 -24.38 -4.56
CA ILE A 477 26.60 -23.13 -3.87
C ILE A 477 25.34 -22.58 -4.54
N LEU A 478 24.21 -22.66 -3.84
CA LEU A 478 22.94 -22.13 -4.32
C LEU A 478 22.84 -20.62 -4.03
N PHE A 479 23.20 -19.79 -5.01
CA PHE A 479 22.87 -18.36 -4.98
C PHE A 479 21.37 -18.16 -5.20
N ILE A 480 20.63 -17.83 -4.15
CA ILE A 480 19.26 -17.32 -4.29
C ILE A 480 19.35 -15.82 -4.56
N ARG A 481 18.81 -15.40 -5.71
CA ARG A 481 18.92 -14.02 -6.24
C ARG A 481 17.56 -13.54 -6.73
N THR A 482 16.83 -12.82 -5.86
CA THR A 482 15.76 -11.82 -6.11
C THR A 482 15.13 -11.42 -4.78
#